data_AF-A0A0C2JZS8-F1
#
_entry.id   AF-A0A0C2JZS8-F1
#
_cell.length_a   1.000
_cell.length_b   1.000
_cell.length_c   1.000
_cell.angle_alpha   90.00
_cell.angle_beta   90.00
_cell.angle_gamma   90.00
#
_symmetry.space_group_name_H-M   'P 1'
#
loop_
_entity.id
_entity.type
_entity.pdbx_description
1 polymer ?
#
loop_
_entity_poly.entity_id
_entity_poly.type
_entity_poly.pdbx_seq_one_letter_code
_entity_poly.pdbx_strand_id
1 'polypeptide(L)'
;MILGIWPIPDSKEITTKIIRHKYLYVRPEFTIFNNLRLYSFVHGNHYILAGNNATTICLCALNKKDQLVSLACNLSIYDKQDEKCSYVINPHLFGVIYVNLKDKDSKIRTYISLNNGKNFRPFKLEDESSKCQNSDCHVELDLKCSSDYIKNNFPEKWIVIFRGTYQREGVYRRHTFLSFDGGRTWKILDFNIDKLLVLNHGGLLLAAESKTGIIWYSYDDGLNWYSKNLRAYNFIVMKPLEYPNNLIVAAINYQQQKNIDSSFFINFSSVISSLYLITDSSCQNDDFEAWHTPRYYGSCFQGQILSYLKKKSTALCVDNRNFILPSIQTCPCSLEDFQWYHRINLSEPNYYFKNNLCTLDKLSTFTQRAKICRDGGIALNELDGY
;
A
#
# COMPACT_ATOMS: atom_id res chain seq x y z
N MET A 1 -30.52 5.66 14.12
CA MET A 1 -30.06 4.30 14.46
C MET A 1 -28.59 4.42 14.84
N ILE A 2 -28.24 4.06 16.07
CA ILE A 2 -26.86 4.06 16.57
C ILE A 2 -26.13 2.92 15.85
N LEU A 3 -25.07 3.21 15.11
CA LEU A 3 -24.14 2.17 14.69
C LEU A 3 -23.41 1.70 15.95
N GLY A 4 -23.78 0.53 16.45
CA GLY A 4 -23.17 -0.06 17.63
C GLY A 4 -21.67 -0.26 17.40
N ILE A 5 -20.87 0.24 18.33
CA ILE A 5 -19.44 -0.02 18.45
C ILE A 5 -19.32 -1.00 19.61
N TRP A 6 -18.76 -2.19 19.37
CA TRP A 6 -18.55 -3.17 20.43
C TRP A 6 -17.10 -3.07 20.96
N PRO A 7 -16.90 -3.13 22.29
CA PRO A 7 -15.57 -3.03 22.88
C PRO A 7 -14.79 -4.33 22.67
N ILE A 8 -13.49 -4.22 22.43
CA ILE A 8 -12.55 -5.32 22.62
C ILE A 8 -12.18 -5.31 24.11
N PRO A 9 -12.34 -6.42 24.85
CA PRO A 9 -11.85 -6.51 26.21
C PRO A 9 -10.32 -6.42 26.16
N ASP A 10 -9.75 -5.41 26.83
CA ASP A 10 -8.31 -5.22 27.17
C ASP A 10 -7.56 -3.99 26.61
N SER A 11 -8.23 -2.89 26.22
CA SER A 11 -7.52 -1.60 26.05
C SER A 11 -8.14 -0.46 26.88
N LYS A 12 -7.30 0.23 27.66
CA LYS A 12 -7.66 1.30 28.62
C LYS A 12 -7.85 2.68 27.98
N GLU A 13 -7.82 2.81 26.65
CA GLU A 13 -8.05 4.09 25.98
C GLU A 13 -9.12 3.96 24.89
N ILE A 14 -10.28 4.56 25.19
CA ILE A 14 -11.48 4.55 24.35
C ILE A 14 -11.46 5.79 23.46
N THR A 15 -11.17 5.65 22.17
CA THR A 15 -11.59 6.66 21.18
C THR A 15 -12.73 6.11 20.34
N THR A 16 -13.92 6.09 20.93
CA THR A 16 -15.20 5.83 20.25
C THR A 16 -15.65 7.11 19.54
N LYS A 17 -15.50 7.18 18.22
CA LYS A 17 -16.17 8.25 17.44
C LYS A 17 -17.56 7.77 17.05
N ILE A 18 -18.57 8.21 17.80
CA ILE A 18 -19.99 7.96 17.52
C ILE A 18 -20.35 8.75 16.25
N ILE A 19 -20.66 8.05 15.15
CA ILE A 19 -21.22 8.69 13.95
C ILE A 19 -22.64 9.14 14.29
N ARG A 20 -22.81 10.43 14.63
CA ARG A 20 -24.12 11.04 14.87
C ARG A 20 -24.80 11.28 13.52
N HIS A 21 -25.88 10.55 13.28
CA HIS A 21 -26.79 10.70 12.13
C HIS A 21 -27.62 12.00 12.24
N LYS A 22 -26.99 13.19 12.29
CA LYS A 22 -27.70 14.45 12.58
C LYS A 22 -28.03 15.34 11.37
N TYR A 23 -27.54 15.03 10.16
CA TYR A 23 -27.82 15.86 8.97
C TYR A 23 -28.05 15.05 7.69
N LEU A 24 -28.93 14.05 7.72
CA LEU A 24 -29.38 13.34 6.53
C LEU A 24 -30.86 13.62 6.27
N TYR A 25 -31.14 14.79 5.68
CA TYR A 25 -32.40 15.04 4.97
C TYR A 25 -32.45 14.33 3.59
N VAL A 26 -31.45 13.51 3.28
CA VAL A 26 -31.45 12.57 2.17
C VAL A 26 -31.24 11.20 2.79
N ARG A 27 -32.22 10.30 2.69
CA ARG A 27 -32.04 8.89 3.06
C ARG A 27 -30.78 8.37 2.35
N PRO A 28 -29.69 8.03 3.04
CA PRO A 28 -28.73 7.11 2.46
C PRO A 28 -29.45 5.78 2.37
N GLU A 29 -29.44 5.16 1.19
CA GLU A 29 -29.83 3.76 1.03
C GLU A 29 -28.81 2.87 1.77
N PHE A 30 -28.86 2.88 3.10
CA PHE A 30 -28.23 1.89 3.98
C PHE A 30 -28.92 0.52 3.86
N THR A 31 -29.93 0.39 2.99
CA THR A 31 -30.63 -0.85 2.63
C THR A 31 -29.80 -1.82 1.78
N ILE A 32 -28.60 -1.44 1.32
CA ILE A 32 -27.83 -2.26 0.36
C ILE A 32 -26.79 -3.17 1.06
N PHE A 33 -26.34 -2.88 2.28
CA PHE A 33 -25.31 -3.69 2.95
C PHE A 33 -25.78 -4.16 4.32
N ASN A 34 -26.00 -5.46 4.46
CA ASN A 34 -26.56 -6.06 5.66
C ASN A 34 -25.51 -6.38 6.73
N ASN A 35 -24.22 -6.49 6.36
CA ASN A 35 -23.16 -6.94 7.27
C ASN A 35 -21.87 -6.10 7.15
N LEU A 36 -21.46 -5.50 8.27
CA LEU A 36 -20.15 -4.84 8.45
C LEU A 36 -19.16 -5.85 9.04
N ARG A 37 -17.99 -6.03 8.42
CA ARG A 37 -17.04 -7.09 8.81
C ARG A 37 -15.73 -6.60 9.42
N LEU A 38 -15.17 -5.51 8.89
CA LEU A 38 -13.87 -4.96 9.30
C LEU A 38 -13.88 -3.43 9.16
N TYR A 39 -13.19 -2.74 10.06
CA TYR A 39 -13.07 -1.30 10.10
C TYR A 39 -11.61 -0.90 10.33
N SER A 40 -11.13 0.12 9.61
CA SER A 40 -9.79 0.66 9.78
C SER A 40 -9.80 2.17 9.61
N PHE A 41 -9.01 2.88 10.40
CA PHE A 41 -8.84 4.33 10.30
C PHE A 41 -7.38 4.63 9.97
N VAL A 42 -7.12 5.09 8.75
CA VAL A 42 -5.76 5.33 8.24
C VAL A 42 -5.77 6.65 7.48
N HIS A 43 -4.76 7.50 7.71
CA HIS A 43 -4.62 8.81 7.07
C HIS A 43 -5.86 9.71 7.18
N GLY A 44 -6.57 9.68 8.31
CA GLY A 44 -7.78 10.48 8.50
C GLY A 44 -9.05 9.93 7.81
N ASN A 45 -8.96 8.79 7.12
CA ASN A 45 -10.07 8.18 6.41
C ASN A 45 -10.57 6.91 7.12
N HIS A 46 -11.88 6.72 7.09
CA HIS A 46 -12.54 5.50 7.54
C HIS A 46 -12.70 4.53 6.38
N TYR A 47 -12.15 3.32 6.52
CA TYR A 47 -12.27 2.23 5.56
C TYR A 47 -13.06 1.08 6.19
N ILE A 48 -14.06 0.58 5.47
CA ILE A 48 -15.08 -0.34 5.98
C ILE A 48 -15.27 -1.46 4.96
N LEU A 49 -15.18 -2.71 5.40
CA LEU A 49 -15.66 -3.85 4.60
C LEU A 49 -17.14 -4.08 4.85
N ALA A 50 -17.93 -3.89 3.80
CA ALA A 50 -19.38 -4.04 3.81
C ALA A 50 -19.81 -5.12 2.80
N GLY A 51 -20.74 -5.99 3.18
CA GLY A 51 -21.27 -7.04 2.31
C GLY A 51 -22.80 -6.98 2.15
N ASN A 52 -23.30 -7.28 0.95
CA ASN A 52 -24.70 -7.58 0.71
C ASN A 52 -24.82 -9.11 0.59
N ASN A 53 -25.80 -9.71 1.28
CA ASN A 53 -26.11 -11.16 1.36
C ASN A 53 -25.01 -12.12 0.83
N ALA A 54 -24.24 -12.69 1.75
CA ALA A 54 -23.30 -13.83 1.65
C ALA A 54 -22.19 -13.82 0.57
N THR A 55 -22.35 -13.24 -0.63
CA THR A 55 -21.43 -13.51 -1.77
C THR A 55 -20.58 -12.32 -2.20
N THR A 56 -21.02 -11.08 -1.99
CA THR A 56 -20.29 -9.90 -2.46
C THR A 56 -19.84 -8.99 -1.32
N ILE A 57 -18.52 -8.89 -1.12
CA ILE A 57 -17.90 -7.92 -0.20
C ILE A 57 -17.32 -6.75 -0.99
N CYS A 58 -17.54 -5.55 -0.47
CA CYS A 58 -16.99 -4.31 -0.97
C CYS A 58 -16.17 -3.59 0.12
N LEU A 59 -15.09 -2.94 -0.31
CA LEU A 59 -14.33 -1.98 0.46
C LEU A 59 -14.97 -0.64 0.23
N CYS A 60 -15.40 0.00 1.31
CA CYS A 60 -16.04 1.29 1.31
C CYS A 60 -15.22 2.30 2.12
N ALA A 61 -15.37 3.58 1.81
CA ALA A 61 -14.86 4.67 2.62
C ALA A 61 -15.91 5.75 2.85
N LEU A 62 -15.74 6.56 3.89
CA LEU A 62 -16.58 7.74 4.11
C LEU A 62 -16.06 8.91 3.27
N ASN A 63 -16.95 9.60 2.57
CA ASN A 63 -16.63 10.84 1.86
C ASN A 63 -16.69 12.05 2.80
N LYS A 64 -16.36 13.24 2.29
CA LYS A 64 -16.39 14.51 3.06
C LYS A 64 -17.78 14.88 3.62
N LYS A 65 -18.86 14.27 3.09
CA LYS A 65 -20.25 14.46 3.53
C LYS A 65 -20.72 13.32 4.46
N ASP A 66 -19.80 12.54 5.02
CA ASP A 66 -20.05 11.35 5.86
C ASP A 66 -20.91 10.27 5.18
N GLN A 67 -20.93 10.23 3.84
CA GLN A 67 -21.62 9.20 3.09
C GLN A 67 -20.70 8.01 2.85
N LEU A 68 -21.24 6.80 3.00
CA LEU A 68 -20.52 5.56 2.73
C LEU A 68 -20.45 5.30 1.23
N VAL A 69 -19.24 5.18 0.71
CA VAL A 69 -19.00 4.97 -0.71
C VAL A 69 -18.18 3.72 -0.95
N SER A 70 -18.65 2.84 -1.83
CA SER A 70 -17.88 1.69 -2.30
C SER A 70 -16.73 2.12 -3.22
N LEU A 71 -15.51 1.72 -2.86
CA LEU A 71 -14.28 1.90 -3.64
C LEU A 71 -14.04 0.72 -4.57
N ALA A 72 -14.20 -0.51 -4.06
CA ALA A 72 -14.04 -1.74 -4.83
C ALA A 72 -14.96 -2.85 -4.30
N CYS A 73 -15.52 -3.67 -5.19
CA CYS A 73 -16.39 -4.80 -4.87
C CYS A 73 -15.83 -6.11 -5.43
N ASN A 74 -16.44 -7.23 -5.05
CA ASN A 74 -15.99 -8.60 -5.37
C ASN A 74 -14.64 -8.93 -4.72
N LEU A 75 -14.41 -8.41 -3.52
CA LEU A 75 -13.21 -8.72 -2.75
C LEU A 75 -13.15 -10.20 -2.38
N SER A 76 -11.94 -10.75 -2.37
CA SER A 76 -11.72 -12.09 -1.84
C SER A 76 -12.07 -12.16 -0.36
N ILE A 77 -12.71 -13.27 0.04
CA ILE A 77 -13.05 -13.53 1.44
C ILE A 77 -12.00 -14.50 1.95
N TYR A 78 -11.26 -14.08 2.97
CA TYR A 78 -10.32 -14.94 3.67
C TYR A 78 -10.89 -15.32 5.04
N ASP A 79 -10.58 -16.53 5.50
CA ASP A 79 -10.92 -16.96 6.85
C ASP A 79 -10.04 -16.21 7.87
N LYS A 80 -10.58 -15.91 9.05
CA LYS A 80 -9.88 -15.22 10.14
C LYS A 80 -8.66 -16.01 10.64
N GLN A 81 -8.58 -17.32 10.35
CA GLN A 81 -7.52 -18.19 10.83
C GLN A 81 -6.13 -17.90 10.22
N ASP A 82 -6.05 -17.26 9.05
CA ASP A 82 -4.79 -17.05 8.33
C ASP A 82 -4.21 -15.62 8.40
N GLU A 83 -4.84 -14.72 9.17
CA GLU A 83 -4.55 -13.26 9.19
C GLU A 83 -4.58 -12.59 7.80
N LYS A 84 -5.13 -13.25 6.79
CA LYS A 84 -5.25 -12.73 5.43
C LYS A 84 -6.37 -11.71 5.36
N CYS A 85 -6.13 -10.63 4.63
CA CYS A 85 -7.04 -9.51 4.51
C CYS A 85 -7.33 -9.23 3.04
N SER A 86 -8.57 -8.84 2.74
CA SER A 86 -8.99 -8.56 1.37
C SER A 86 -8.32 -7.30 0.79
N TYR A 87 -7.85 -6.43 1.67
CA TYR A 87 -7.19 -5.18 1.33
C TYR A 87 -6.13 -4.81 2.36
N VAL A 88 -5.17 -3.99 1.92
CA VAL A 88 -4.16 -3.33 2.74
C VAL A 88 -4.01 -1.90 2.26
N ILE A 89 -3.87 -0.96 3.18
CA ILE A 89 -3.62 0.45 2.89
C ILE A 89 -2.16 0.73 3.20
N ASN A 90 -1.46 1.41 2.30
CA ASN A 90 -0.08 1.81 2.56
C ASN A 90 -0.06 2.76 3.78
N PRO A 91 0.66 2.43 4.87
CA PRO A 91 0.66 3.22 6.09
C PRO A 91 1.41 4.55 5.97
N HIS A 92 2.29 4.69 4.96
CA HIS A 92 3.10 5.88 4.73
C HIS A 92 2.51 6.80 3.66
N LEU A 93 1.86 6.21 2.65
CA LEU A 93 1.42 6.93 1.46
C LEU A 93 -0.10 7.05 1.40
N PHE A 94 -0.60 8.27 1.52
CA PHE A 94 -2.02 8.56 1.38
C PHE A 94 -2.56 8.15 0.00
N GLY A 95 -3.70 7.47 0.01
CA GLY A 95 -4.43 7.09 -1.20
C GLY A 95 -3.81 5.92 -1.97
N VAL A 96 -2.81 5.23 -1.41
CA VAL A 96 -2.26 4.00 -1.97
C VAL A 96 -2.92 2.79 -1.30
N ILE A 97 -3.64 1.98 -2.08
CA ILE A 97 -4.48 0.87 -1.58
C ILE A 97 -4.22 -0.38 -2.42
N TYR A 98 -4.01 -1.52 -1.77
CA TYR A 98 -3.87 -2.83 -2.40
C TYR A 98 -5.11 -3.66 -2.08
N VAL A 99 -5.71 -4.29 -3.08
CA VAL A 99 -6.92 -5.12 -2.93
C VAL A 99 -6.79 -6.42 -3.72
N ASN A 100 -7.35 -7.50 -3.18
CA ASN A 100 -7.50 -8.77 -3.90
C ASN A 100 -8.94 -8.91 -4.37
N LEU A 101 -9.15 -8.89 -5.69
CA LEU A 101 -10.46 -8.95 -6.33
C LEU A 101 -10.65 -10.29 -7.03
N LYS A 102 -11.85 -10.86 -6.93
CA LYS A 102 -12.28 -12.01 -7.72
C LYS A 102 -12.71 -11.54 -9.11
N ASP A 103 -12.12 -12.12 -10.14
CA ASP A 103 -12.58 -11.92 -11.52
C ASP A 103 -13.80 -12.79 -11.85
N LYS A 104 -14.27 -12.73 -13.10
CA LYS A 104 -15.46 -13.46 -13.56
C LYS A 104 -15.30 -14.98 -13.44
N ASP A 105 -14.07 -15.48 -13.53
CA ASP A 105 -13.74 -16.91 -13.42
C ASP A 105 -13.44 -17.32 -11.97
N SER A 106 -13.77 -16.45 -11.00
CA SER A 106 -13.46 -16.61 -9.57
C SER A 106 -11.95 -16.69 -9.26
N LYS A 107 -11.07 -16.31 -10.19
CA LYS A 107 -9.64 -16.19 -9.92
C LYS A 107 -9.38 -14.89 -9.18
N ILE A 108 -8.49 -14.95 -8.19
CA ILE A 108 -8.14 -13.78 -7.40
C ILE A 108 -6.95 -13.09 -8.06
N ARG A 109 -7.04 -11.76 -8.22
CA ARG A 109 -5.93 -10.94 -8.70
C ARG A 109 -5.78 -9.71 -7.82
N THR A 110 -4.54 -9.29 -7.62
CA THR A 110 -4.24 -8.05 -6.90
C THR A 110 -4.38 -6.85 -7.83
N TYR A 111 -5.09 -5.84 -7.34
CA TYR A 111 -5.19 -4.51 -7.94
C TYR A 111 -4.69 -3.46 -6.97
N ILE A 112 -4.18 -2.36 -7.52
CA ILE A 112 -3.58 -1.27 -6.77
C ILE A 112 -4.31 0.01 -7.15
N SER A 113 -4.60 0.85 -6.16
CA SER A 113 -5.04 2.23 -6.36
C SER A 113 -3.95 3.18 -5.91
N LEU A 114 -3.65 4.19 -6.72
CA LEU A 114 -2.71 5.28 -6.40
C LEU A 114 -3.44 6.63 -6.22
N ASN A 115 -4.77 6.63 -6.24
CA ASN A 115 -5.61 7.83 -6.23
C ASN A 115 -6.79 7.69 -5.26
N ASN A 116 -6.53 7.10 -4.09
CA ASN A 116 -7.48 6.95 -2.99
C ASN A 116 -8.74 6.13 -3.34
N GLY A 117 -8.56 5.02 -4.05
CA GLY A 117 -9.63 4.06 -4.35
C GLY A 117 -10.55 4.49 -5.50
N LYS A 118 -10.26 5.61 -6.17
CA LYS A 118 -11.02 6.09 -7.32
C LYS A 118 -10.82 5.21 -8.55
N ASN A 119 -9.59 4.76 -8.79
CA ASN A 119 -9.26 3.79 -9.83
C ASN A 119 -8.36 2.68 -9.27
N PHE A 120 -8.67 1.45 -9.63
CA PHE A 120 -7.85 0.27 -9.36
C PHE A 120 -7.28 -0.26 -10.67
N ARG A 121 -5.97 -0.38 -10.77
CA ARG A 121 -5.27 -0.94 -11.93
C ARG A 121 -4.64 -2.30 -11.56
N PRO A 122 -4.54 -3.23 -12.53
CA PRO A 122 -3.84 -4.49 -12.30
C PRO A 122 -2.40 -4.28 -11.83
N PHE A 123 -1.92 -5.21 -11.02
CA PHE A 123 -0.52 -5.29 -10.60
C PHE A 123 0.43 -5.26 -11.81
N LYS A 124 1.45 -4.38 -11.80
CA LYS A 124 2.39 -4.20 -12.90
C LYS A 124 3.81 -4.60 -12.48
N LEU A 125 4.38 -5.57 -13.19
CA LEU A 125 5.80 -5.92 -13.10
C LEU A 125 6.67 -4.93 -13.88
N GLU A 126 7.85 -4.63 -13.37
CA GLU A 126 8.81 -3.69 -13.98
C GLU A 126 9.45 -4.24 -15.25
N ASP A 127 9.76 -5.53 -15.26
CA ASP A 127 10.47 -6.16 -16.37
C ASP A 127 9.49 -6.48 -17.52
N GLU A 128 9.52 -5.70 -18.60
CA GLU A 128 8.75 -5.94 -19.82
C GLU A 128 9.18 -7.24 -20.54
N SER A 129 10.36 -7.78 -20.21
CA SER A 129 10.80 -9.10 -20.68
C SER A 129 10.14 -10.27 -19.93
N SER A 130 9.47 -9.99 -18.81
CA SER A 130 8.43 -10.88 -18.31
C SER A 130 7.31 -10.90 -19.36
N LYS A 131 7.25 -11.98 -20.13
CA LYS A 131 6.32 -12.27 -21.25
C LYS A 131 4.85 -12.30 -20.82
N CYS A 132 4.39 -11.29 -20.10
CA CYS A 132 3.07 -11.12 -19.50
C CYS A 132 2.40 -9.87 -20.06
N GLN A 133 2.42 -9.72 -21.38
CA GLN A 133 1.58 -8.73 -22.06
C GLN A 133 0.16 -9.29 -22.32
N ASN A 134 -0.04 -10.60 -22.16
CA ASN A 134 -1.32 -11.27 -22.37
C ASN A 134 -2.04 -11.59 -21.04
N SER A 135 -3.35 -11.83 -21.15
CA SER A 135 -4.33 -12.15 -20.10
C SER A 135 -4.01 -13.32 -19.16
N ASP A 136 -2.93 -14.06 -19.42
CA ASP A 136 -2.64 -15.38 -18.83
C ASP A 136 -1.64 -15.33 -17.67
N CYS A 137 -1.23 -14.11 -17.28
CA CYS A 137 -0.45 -13.90 -16.07
C CYS A 137 -1.30 -13.34 -14.95
N HIS A 138 -1.23 -13.97 -13.79
CA HIS A 138 -1.98 -13.56 -12.61
C HIS A 138 -1.03 -13.41 -11.42
N VAL A 139 -1.18 -12.32 -10.68
CA VAL A 139 -0.50 -12.10 -9.40
C VAL A 139 -1.55 -11.97 -8.32
N GLU A 140 -1.43 -12.80 -7.29
CA GLU A 140 -2.15 -12.68 -6.03
C GLU A 140 -1.14 -12.47 -4.90
N LEU A 141 -1.13 -11.27 -4.32
CA LEU A 141 -0.33 -10.97 -3.14
C LEU A 141 -1.01 -11.51 -1.88
N ASP A 142 -0.20 -12.02 -0.96
CA ASP A 142 -0.62 -12.39 0.39
C ASP A 142 -0.79 -11.12 1.23
N LEU A 143 -1.95 -10.48 1.09
CA LEU A 143 -2.30 -9.31 1.88
C LEU A 143 -2.65 -9.75 3.32
N LYS A 144 -1.94 -9.23 4.32
CA LYS A 144 -2.25 -9.40 5.75
C LYS A 144 -2.30 -8.04 6.43
N CYS A 145 -3.10 -7.95 7.49
CA CYS A 145 -3.39 -6.68 8.17
C CYS A 145 -3.06 -6.68 9.66
N SER A 146 -2.31 -7.67 10.16
CA SER A 146 -1.70 -7.59 11.49
C SER A 146 -0.66 -6.46 11.52
N SER A 147 -0.57 -5.75 12.65
CA SER A 147 0.29 -4.57 12.80
C SER A 147 1.76 -4.87 12.51
N ASP A 148 2.26 -6.02 12.96
CA ASP A 148 3.63 -6.47 12.72
C ASP A 148 3.88 -6.74 11.22
N TYR A 149 2.91 -7.32 10.52
CA TYR A 149 3.02 -7.53 9.08
C TYR A 149 3.09 -6.20 8.34
N ILE A 150 2.20 -5.25 8.64
CA ILE A 150 2.23 -3.91 8.04
C ILE A 150 3.57 -3.23 8.30
N LYS A 151 4.09 -3.28 9.54
CA LYS A 151 5.38 -2.68 9.86
C LYS A 151 6.54 -3.29 9.05
N ASN A 152 6.57 -4.62 8.94
CA ASN A 152 7.68 -5.33 8.27
C ASN A 152 7.61 -5.23 6.74
N ASN A 153 6.40 -5.13 6.17
CA ASN A 153 6.17 -5.11 4.73
C ASN A 153 6.20 -3.70 4.12
N PHE A 154 6.18 -2.66 4.96
CA PHE A 154 6.33 -1.26 4.56
C PHE A 154 7.50 -0.61 5.33
N PRO A 155 8.75 -1.08 5.11
CA PRO A 155 9.91 -0.58 5.86
C PRO A 155 10.20 0.89 5.55
N GLU A 156 9.85 1.39 4.36
CA GLU A 156 10.00 2.79 3.97
C GLU A 156 8.83 3.31 3.14
N LYS A 157 8.77 4.63 2.93
CA LYS A 157 7.71 5.28 2.15
C LYS A 157 7.66 4.76 0.72
N TRP A 158 8.82 4.51 0.11
CA TRP A 158 8.96 4.01 -1.25
C TRP A 158 9.15 2.50 -1.34
N ILE A 159 9.36 1.78 -0.23
CA ILE A 159 9.63 0.33 -0.25
C ILE A 159 8.42 -0.44 0.21
N VAL A 160 7.97 -1.36 -0.63
CA VAL A 160 6.87 -2.28 -0.30
C VAL A 160 7.27 -3.70 -0.62
N ILE A 161 7.04 -4.60 0.32
CA ILE A 161 7.41 -6.01 0.22
C ILE A 161 6.13 -6.82 0.38
N PHE A 162 5.86 -7.76 -0.51
CA PHE A 162 4.81 -8.76 -0.29
C PHE A 162 5.27 -10.12 -0.76
N ARG A 163 4.80 -11.17 -0.08
CA ARG A 163 4.77 -12.50 -0.68
C ARG A 163 3.54 -12.63 -1.54
N GLY A 164 3.58 -13.52 -2.52
CA GLY A 164 2.42 -13.80 -3.33
C GLY A 164 2.61 -15.00 -4.23
N THR A 165 1.56 -15.30 -4.97
CA THR A 165 1.55 -16.32 -6.01
C THR A 165 1.58 -15.62 -7.36
N TYR A 166 2.55 -16.02 -8.18
CA TYR A 166 2.62 -15.69 -9.60
C TYR A 166 2.18 -16.92 -10.40
N GLN A 167 1.14 -16.75 -11.21
CA GLN A 167 0.68 -17.76 -12.14
C GLN A 167 1.05 -17.35 -13.55
N ARG A 168 1.64 -18.28 -14.29
CA ARG A 168 1.90 -18.13 -15.72
C ARG A 168 1.73 -19.48 -16.41
N GLU A 169 0.97 -19.50 -17.51
CA GLU A 169 0.79 -20.71 -18.34
C GLU A 169 0.28 -21.92 -17.50
N GLY A 170 -0.55 -21.67 -16.49
CA GLY A 170 -1.08 -22.70 -15.59
C GLY A 170 -0.15 -23.13 -14.44
N VAL A 171 1.10 -22.69 -14.42
CA VAL A 171 2.07 -22.98 -13.35
C VAL A 171 1.98 -21.90 -12.28
N TYR A 172 1.81 -22.32 -11.03
CA TYR A 172 1.78 -21.44 -9.86
C TYR A 172 3.11 -21.49 -9.11
N ARG A 173 3.72 -20.34 -8.87
CA ARG A 173 4.94 -20.21 -8.08
C ARG A 173 4.80 -19.14 -7.02
N ARG A 174 5.39 -19.39 -5.85
CA ARG A 174 5.45 -18.42 -4.75
C ARG A 174 6.70 -17.58 -4.89
N HIS A 175 6.54 -16.28 -4.79
CA HIS A 175 7.65 -15.33 -4.90
C HIS A 175 7.54 -14.24 -3.85
N THR A 176 8.67 -13.57 -3.61
CA THR A 176 8.68 -12.28 -2.93
C THR A 176 8.66 -11.18 -3.99
N PHE A 177 7.70 -10.28 -3.88
CA PHE A 177 7.53 -9.10 -4.71
C PHE A 177 8.03 -7.87 -3.95
N LEU A 178 8.82 -7.06 -4.63
CA LEU A 178 9.47 -5.89 -4.06
C LEU A 178 9.23 -4.67 -4.94
N SER A 179 8.85 -3.55 -4.34
CA SER A 179 8.71 -2.27 -5.01
C SER A 179 9.61 -1.24 -4.33
N PHE A 180 10.20 -0.34 -5.12
CA PHE A 180 11.04 0.79 -4.67
C PHE A 180 10.45 2.15 -5.03
N ASP A 181 9.19 2.17 -5.51
CA ASP A 181 8.45 3.34 -5.93
C ASP A 181 7.06 3.44 -5.27
N GLY A 182 6.91 2.84 -4.09
CA GLY A 182 5.67 2.89 -3.30
C GLY A 182 4.56 1.96 -3.80
N GLY A 183 4.90 0.98 -4.63
CA GLY A 183 3.99 -0.04 -5.16
C GLY A 183 3.42 0.28 -6.53
N ARG A 184 4.04 1.19 -7.29
CA ARG A 184 3.62 1.51 -8.67
C ARG A 184 4.19 0.49 -9.65
N THR A 185 5.45 0.09 -9.52
CA THR A 185 6.06 -1.04 -10.22
C THR A 185 6.65 -2.05 -9.24
N TRP A 186 6.81 -3.29 -9.70
CA TRP A 186 7.22 -4.40 -8.86
C TRP A 186 8.25 -5.29 -9.54
N LYS A 187 9.24 -5.72 -8.76
CA LYS A 187 10.22 -6.74 -9.12
C LYS A 187 9.82 -8.07 -8.47
N ILE A 188 10.13 -9.17 -9.15
CA ILE A 188 10.07 -10.53 -8.58
C ILE A 188 11.47 -10.89 -8.12
N LEU A 189 11.59 -11.40 -6.90
CA LEU A 189 12.80 -12.05 -6.43
C LEU A 189 12.67 -13.56 -6.70
N ASP A 190 13.55 -14.08 -7.57
CA ASP A 190 13.51 -15.48 -8.03
C ASP A 190 14.19 -16.48 -7.08
N PHE A 191 14.93 -15.98 -6.09
CA PHE A 191 15.51 -16.84 -5.05
C PHE A 191 14.44 -17.25 -4.03
N ASN A 192 14.60 -18.43 -3.41
CA ASN A 192 13.73 -18.88 -2.33
C ASN A 192 14.05 -18.14 -1.03
N ILE A 193 13.66 -16.86 -0.95
CA ILE A 193 13.98 -15.99 0.17
C ILE A 193 13.01 -16.25 1.32
N ASP A 194 13.56 -16.73 2.44
CA ASP A 194 12.80 -16.96 3.66
C ASP A 194 12.66 -15.68 4.49
N LYS A 195 13.68 -14.83 4.47
CA LYS A 195 13.73 -13.56 5.19
C LYS A 195 14.37 -12.49 4.32
N LEU A 196 13.75 -11.32 4.27
CA LEU A 196 14.26 -10.13 3.62
C LEU A 196 14.27 -8.99 4.65
N LEU A 197 15.40 -8.34 4.79
CA LEU A 197 15.59 -7.14 5.59
C LEU A 197 15.97 -5.98 4.68
N VAL A 198 15.45 -4.82 5.04
CA VAL A 198 15.77 -3.54 4.41
C VAL A 198 16.44 -2.69 5.47
N LEU A 199 17.66 -2.24 5.18
CA LEU A 199 18.47 -1.40 6.06
C LEU A 199 18.76 -0.06 5.40
N ASN A 200 19.15 0.93 6.21
CA ASN A 200 19.64 2.22 5.71
C ASN A 200 18.67 2.90 4.73
N HIS A 201 17.38 2.93 5.08
CA HIS A 201 16.30 3.48 4.25
C HIS A 201 16.21 2.89 2.83
N GLY A 202 16.61 1.62 2.65
CA GLY A 202 16.67 0.97 1.33
C GLY A 202 18.07 0.83 0.77
N GLY A 203 19.06 1.48 1.37
CA GLY A 203 20.44 1.46 0.90
C GLY A 203 21.15 0.10 1.00
N LEU A 204 20.58 -0.86 1.73
CA LEU A 204 21.04 -2.23 1.77
C LEU A 204 19.85 -3.18 1.92
N LEU A 205 19.78 -4.14 1.00
CA LEU A 205 18.88 -5.28 1.08
C LEU A 205 19.68 -6.49 1.55
N LEU A 206 19.14 -7.23 2.51
CA LEU A 206 19.71 -8.48 2.97
C LEU A 206 18.64 -9.57 2.94
N ALA A 207 18.87 -10.61 2.15
CA ALA A 207 18.00 -11.76 2.03
C ALA A 207 18.70 -13.03 2.50
N ALA A 208 17.94 -13.95 3.08
CA ALA A 208 18.42 -15.27 3.46
C ALA A 208 17.63 -16.37 2.76
N GLU A 209 18.37 -17.30 2.18
CA GLU A 209 17.85 -18.54 1.62
C GLU A 209 18.24 -19.70 2.55
N SER A 210 17.30 -20.11 3.40
CA SER A 210 17.58 -21.07 4.47
C SER A 210 17.94 -22.44 3.89
N LYS A 211 17.30 -22.90 2.82
CA LYS A 211 17.61 -24.23 2.26
C LYS A 211 19.06 -24.40 1.80
N THR A 212 19.68 -23.33 1.30
CA THR A 212 21.07 -23.36 0.78
C THR A 212 22.08 -22.83 1.79
N GLY A 213 21.61 -22.12 2.82
CA GLY A 213 22.45 -21.41 3.78
C GLY A 213 23.18 -20.21 3.19
N ILE A 214 22.67 -19.70 2.06
CA ILE A 214 23.21 -18.55 1.35
C ILE A 214 22.50 -17.28 1.84
N ILE A 215 23.28 -16.25 2.13
CA ILE A 215 22.76 -14.89 2.23
C ILE A 215 23.02 -14.15 0.92
N TRP A 216 22.06 -13.33 0.54
CA TRP A 216 22.08 -12.49 -0.65
C TRP A 216 22.00 -11.03 -0.21
N TYR A 217 22.75 -10.14 -0.82
CA TYR A 217 22.70 -8.71 -0.49
C TYR A 217 22.85 -7.83 -1.72
N SER A 218 22.22 -6.66 -1.68
CA SER A 218 22.23 -5.67 -2.76
C SER A 218 22.29 -4.26 -2.18
N TYR A 219 22.99 -3.36 -2.85
CA TYR A 219 23.16 -1.95 -2.45
C TYR A 219 22.41 -0.98 -3.37
N ASP A 220 21.76 -1.49 -4.42
CA ASP A 220 21.29 -0.73 -5.58
C ASP A 220 19.86 -1.09 -5.97
N ASP A 221 18.95 -1.08 -4.99
CA ASP A 221 17.53 -1.38 -5.18
C ASP A 221 17.29 -2.75 -5.87
N GLY A 222 18.14 -3.74 -5.55
CA GLY A 222 18.01 -5.11 -6.04
C GLY A 222 18.39 -5.29 -7.51
N LEU A 223 19.12 -4.34 -8.12
CA LEU A 223 19.62 -4.47 -9.50
C LEU A 223 20.76 -5.47 -9.57
N ASN A 224 21.73 -5.38 -8.66
CA ASN A 224 22.83 -6.33 -8.55
C ASN A 224 22.82 -7.03 -7.20
N TRP A 225 22.94 -8.36 -7.22
CA TRP A 225 22.95 -9.20 -6.03
C TRP A 225 24.29 -9.89 -5.86
N TYR A 226 24.80 -9.84 -4.64
CA TYR A 226 25.99 -10.55 -4.19
C TYR A 226 25.58 -11.64 -3.20
N SER A 227 26.40 -12.68 -3.06
CA SER A 227 26.08 -13.79 -2.17
C SER A 227 27.26 -14.25 -1.33
N LYS A 228 26.93 -14.83 -0.18
CA LYS A 228 27.89 -15.51 0.70
C LYS A 228 27.22 -16.72 1.33
N ASN A 229 27.88 -17.88 1.25
CA ASN A 229 27.39 -19.08 1.91
C ASN A 229 27.87 -19.09 3.38
N LEU A 230 26.92 -18.99 4.32
CA LEU A 230 27.19 -19.06 5.76
C LEU A 230 27.01 -20.47 6.33
N ARG A 231 26.59 -21.44 5.50
CA ARG A 231 26.19 -22.80 5.90
C ARG A 231 25.14 -22.79 7.03
N ALA A 232 24.29 -21.78 7.01
CA ALA A 232 23.28 -21.50 8.02
C ALA A 232 21.88 -21.83 7.47
N TYR A 233 21.46 -23.09 7.65
CA TYR A 233 20.32 -23.63 6.91
C TYR A 233 18.92 -23.28 7.46
N ASN A 234 18.83 -22.52 8.55
CA ASN A 234 17.56 -22.12 9.15
C ASN A 234 17.73 -20.92 10.08
N PHE A 235 17.60 -19.71 9.53
CA PHE A 235 17.62 -18.49 10.34
C PHE A 235 16.30 -18.30 11.08
N ILE A 236 16.28 -18.53 12.40
CA ILE A 236 15.09 -18.30 13.24
C ILE A 236 14.91 -16.84 13.60
N VAL A 237 16.00 -16.07 13.72
CA VAL A 237 15.98 -14.63 13.97
C VAL A 237 16.98 -13.94 13.06
N MET A 238 16.58 -12.81 12.50
CA MET A 238 17.49 -11.90 11.80
C MET A 238 17.01 -10.48 12.08
N LYS A 239 17.86 -9.65 12.67
CA LYS A 239 17.51 -8.27 13.04
C LYS A 239 18.67 -7.31 12.81
N PRO A 240 18.41 -6.10 12.29
CA PRO A 240 19.40 -5.04 12.31
C PRO A 240 19.72 -4.67 13.77
N LEU A 241 20.99 -4.42 14.05
CA LEU A 241 21.41 -3.80 15.29
C LEU A 241 21.34 -2.29 15.08
N GLU A 242 20.42 -1.63 15.76
CA GLU A 242 20.20 -0.18 15.64
C GLU A 242 21.34 0.58 16.32
N TYR A 243 22.39 0.89 15.55
CA TYR A 243 23.43 1.84 15.93
C TYR A 243 23.66 2.83 14.78
N PRO A 244 23.76 4.14 15.06
CA PRO A 244 24.08 5.12 14.03
C PRO A 244 25.40 4.73 13.34
N ASN A 245 25.37 4.73 12.01
CA ASN A 245 26.50 4.48 11.12
C ASN A 245 27.01 3.02 11.04
N ASN A 246 26.35 2.06 11.71
CA ASN A 246 26.75 0.65 11.70
C ASN A 246 25.68 -0.24 11.07
N LEU A 247 25.99 -0.77 9.88
CA LEU A 247 25.10 -1.71 9.18
C LEU A 247 25.43 -3.14 9.62
N ILE A 248 25.12 -3.45 10.87
CA ILE A 248 25.34 -4.77 11.46
C ILE A 248 24.00 -5.49 11.61
N VAL A 249 23.95 -6.75 11.16
CA VAL A 249 22.81 -7.64 11.35
C VAL A 249 23.20 -8.77 12.28
N ALA A 250 22.43 -8.93 13.35
CA ALA A 250 22.50 -10.11 14.20
C ALA A 250 21.53 -11.18 13.67
N ALA A 251 22.03 -12.40 13.50
CA ALA A 251 21.22 -13.52 13.05
C ALA A 251 21.46 -14.75 13.94
N ILE A 252 20.38 -15.47 14.25
CA ILE A 252 20.43 -16.74 14.98
C ILE A 252 19.93 -17.82 14.03
N ASN A 253 20.72 -18.87 13.89
CA ASN A 253 20.42 -20.04 13.09
C ASN A 253 20.27 -21.27 14.00
N TYR A 254 19.21 -22.05 13.77
CA TYR A 254 18.89 -23.25 14.54
C TYR A 254 18.78 -24.46 13.61
N GLN A 255 19.78 -25.35 13.61
CA GLN A 255 19.78 -26.56 12.80
C GLN A 255 19.16 -27.72 13.58
N GLN A 256 17.84 -27.87 13.47
CA GLN A 256 17.07 -28.88 14.20
C GLN A 256 17.64 -30.31 14.05
N GLN A 257 18.06 -30.71 12.84
CA GLN A 257 18.58 -32.07 12.59
C GLN A 257 19.89 -32.37 13.34
N LYS A 258 20.72 -31.35 13.59
CA LYS A 258 22.01 -31.51 14.27
C LYS A 258 21.97 -31.01 15.71
N ASN A 259 20.87 -30.38 16.11
CA ASN A 259 20.74 -29.63 17.36
C ASN A 259 21.90 -28.64 17.57
N ILE A 260 22.25 -27.90 16.51
CA ILE A 260 23.33 -26.91 16.53
C ILE A 260 22.74 -25.52 16.37
N ASP A 261 23.13 -24.64 17.30
CA ASP A 261 22.76 -23.24 17.31
C ASP A 261 23.98 -22.41 16.94
N SER A 262 23.82 -21.49 16.01
CA SER A 262 24.88 -20.56 15.63
C SER A 262 24.37 -19.13 15.59
N SER A 263 25.20 -18.22 16.08
CA SER A 263 24.98 -16.78 16.03
C SER A 263 25.94 -16.14 15.01
N PHE A 264 25.41 -15.19 14.26
CA PHE A 264 26.17 -14.45 13.25
C PHE A 264 26.02 -12.96 13.50
N PHE A 265 27.15 -12.25 13.41
CA PHE A 265 27.19 -10.80 13.29
C PHE A 265 27.70 -10.46 11.90
N ILE A 266 26.81 -10.00 11.03
CA ILE A 266 27.12 -9.69 9.64
C ILE A 266 27.32 -8.17 9.55
N ASN A 267 28.56 -7.73 9.35
CA ASN A 267 28.92 -6.32 9.31
C ASN A 267 29.11 -5.85 7.85
N PHE A 268 28.29 -4.89 7.44
CA PHE A 268 28.33 -4.27 6.11
C PHE A 268 29.00 -2.88 6.09
N SER A 269 29.50 -2.40 7.24
CA SER A 269 30.07 -1.05 7.37
C SER A 269 31.33 -0.85 6.53
N SER A 270 32.11 -1.91 6.30
CA SER A 270 33.34 -1.87 5.48
C SER A 270 33.07 -1.87 3.97
N VAL A 271 31.93 -2.39 3.52
CA VAL A 271 31.64 -2.53 2.08
C VAL A 271 31.24 -1.19 1.45
N ILE A 272 30.57 -0.33 2.24
CA ILE A 272 30.25 1.05 1.83
C ILE A 272 31.51 1.94 1.87
N SER A 273 32.50 1.57 2.69
CA SER A 273 33.78 2.28 2.83
C SER A 273 34.84 1.84 1.80
N SER A 274 34.44 1.24 0.67
CA SER A 274 35.30 0.68 -0.38
C SER A 274 36.23 1.74 -0.99
N LEU A 275 37.35 2.01 -0.31
CA LEU A 275 38.67 2.38 -0.83
C LEU A 275 39.67 2.82 0.26
N TYR A 276 39.39 2.69 1.56
CA TYR A 276 40.29 3.17 2.65
C TYR A 276 40.66 4.68 2.56
N LEU A 277 40.07 5.41 1.61
CA LEU A 277 40.33 6.83 1.32
C LEU A 277 39.13 7.72 1.68
N ILE A 278 37.95 7.13 1.90
CA ILE A 278 36.72 7.84 2.26
C ILE A 278 36.60 7.77 3.78
N THR A 279 36.97 8.86 4.45
CA THR A 279 36.88 9.01 5.91
C THR A 279 35.45 9.26 6.39
N ASP A 280 34.54 9.63 5.47
CA ASP A 280 33.16 9.95 5.79
C ASP A 280 32.21 9.07 4.97
N SER A 281 31.65 8.03 5.60
CA SER A 281 30.69 7.11 4.99
C SER A 281 29.28 7.71 4.90
N SER A 282 29.10 8.96 5.31
CA SER A 282 27.81 9.65 5.40
C SER A 282 27.40 10.24 4.05
N CYS A 283 26.15 10.03 3.64
CA CYS A 283 25.62 10.60 2.41
C CYS A 283 25.62 12.14 2.43
N GLN A 284 26.02 12.74 1.31
CA GLN A 284 25.94 14.17 1.04
C GLN A 284 24.66 14.53 0.29
N ASN A 285 24.34 15.82 0.16
CA ASN A 285 23.11 16.26 -0.50
C ASN A 285 22.99 15.75 -1.95
N ASP A 286 24.11 15.63 -2.67
CA ASP A 286 24.14 15.16 -4.06
C ASP A 286 23.89 13.64 -4.19
N ASP A 287 23.94 12.89 -3.09
CA ASP A 287 23.61 11.46 -3.02
C ASP A 287 22.10 11.19 -2.93
N PHE A 288 21.29 12.25 -2.78
CA PHE A 288 19.84 12.17 -2.68
C PHE A 288 19.17 12.67 -3.96
N GLU A 289 17.97 12.16 -4.20
CA GLU A 289 17.07 12.59 -5.27
C GLU A 289 15.67 12.86 -4.72
N ALA A 290 14.96 13.78 -5.35
CA ALA A 290 13.56 14.04 -5.04
C ALA A 290 12.72 12.87 -5.54
N TRP A 291 12.12 12.13 -4.61
CA TRP A 291 11.18 11.06 -4.89
C TRP A 291 9.76 11.54 -4.57
N HIS A 292 8.87 11.47 -5.56
CA HIS A 292 7.47 11.90 -5.42
C HIS A 292 6.56 10.73 -5.10
N THR A 293 5.54 10.97 -4.29
CA THR A 293 4.49 9.97 -4.01
C THR A 293 3.90 9.45 -5.33
N PRO A 294 3.77 8.13 -5.53
CA PRO A 294 3.29 7.56 -6.77
C PRO A 294 1.83 7.94 -7.02
N ARG A 295 1.58 8.52 -8.20
CA ARG A 295 0.25 8.80 -8.74
C ARG A 295 0.16 8.30 -10.17
N TYR A 296 -1.07 8.20 -10.69
CA TYR A 296 -1.26 7.75 -12.07
C TYR A 296 -0.86 8.80 -13.09
N TYR A 297 -1.06 10.09 -12.78
CA TYR A 297 -0.82 11.20 -13.70
C TYR A 297 -0.14 12.36 -12.96
N GLY A 298 1.12 12.61 -13.28
CA GLY A 298 1.93 13.64 -12.62
C GLY A 298 2.18 13.36 -11.13
N SER A 299 2.61 14.41 -10.40
CA SER A 299 2.91 14.35 -8.96
C SER A 299 1.97 15.20 -8.10
N CYS A 300 1.11 15.99 -8.75
CA CYS A 300 0.11 16.82 -8.08
C CYS A 300 -1.10 15.97 -7.70
N PHE A 301 -1.48 15.98 -6.42
CA PHE A 301 -2.64 15.28 -5.91
C PHE A 301 -3.29 16.05 -4.77
N GLN A 302 -4.58 16.32 -4.91
CA GLN A 302 -5.37 17.16 -4.01
C GLN A 302 -4.75 18.54 -3.76
N GLY A 303 -4.26 19.17 -4.83
CA GLY A 303 -3.61 20.49 -4.79
C GLY A 303 -2.23 20.49 -4.12
N GLN A 304 -1.62 19.32 -3.87
CA GLN A 304 -0.30 19.20 -3.26
C GLN A 304 0.62 18.25 -4.02
N ILE A 305 1.89 18.61 -4.10
CA ILE A 305 3.00 17.74 -4.49
C ILE A 305 3.74 17.36 -3.22
N LEU A 306 3.72 16.06 -2.89
CA LEU A 306 4.57 15.50 -1.82
C LEU A 306 5.82 14.89 -2.43
N SER A 307 6.98 15.33 -1.93
CA SER A 307 8.29 14.76 -2.28
C SER A 307 9.12 14.46 -1.05
N TYR A 308 9.96 13.44 -1.12
CA TYR A 308 10.92 13.05 -0.10
C TYR A 308 12.32 13.03 -0.72
N LEU A 309 13.35 13.30 0.08
CA LEU A 309 14.73 13.09 -0.36
C LEU A 309 15.09 11.61 -0.17
N LYS A 310 15.00 10.82 -1.24
CA LYS A 310 15.36 9.40 -1.28
C LYS A 310 16.85 9.28 -1.63
N LYS A 311 17.58 8.36 -0.99
CA LYS A 311 18.96 8.06 -1.38
C LYS A 311 18.97 7.44 -2.78
N LYS A 312 19.83 7.93 -3.67
CA LYS A 312 20.00 7.34 -5.01
C LYS A 312 20.47 5.90 -4.89
N SER A 313 19.99 5.02 -5.77
CA SER A 313 20.42 3.61 -5.81
C SER A 313 21.90 3.45 -6.15
N THR A 314 22.51 4.44 -6.82
CA THR A 314 23.94 4.47 -7.17
C THR A 314 24.82 5.03 -6.05
N ALA A 315 24.24 5.61 -4.99
CA ALA A 315 25.00 6.24 -3.92
C ALA A 315 25.44 5.21 -2.86
N LEU A 316 26.74 4.93 -2.84
CA LEU A 316 27.40 4.04 -1.89
C LEU A 316 27.78 4.82 -0.61
N CYS A 317 26.77 5.23 0.14
CA CYS A 317 26.89 5.94 1.41
C CYS A 317 25.81 5.49 2.41
N VAL A 318 26.01 5.84 3.68
CA VAL A 318 25.08 5.63 4.80
C VAL A 318 24.24 6.89 5.00
N ASP A 319 22.92 6.71 4.98
CA ASP A 319 21.96 7.76 5.28
C ASP A 319 21.72 7.78 6.79
N ASN A 320 22.32 8.75 7.47
CA ASN A 320 22.28 8.86 8.93
C ASN A 320 21.02 9.58 9.45
N ARG A 321 20.04 9.85 8.59
CA ARG A 321 18.81 10.57 8.97
C ARG A 321 17.84 9.65 9.71
N ASN A 322 17.61 9.89 10.99
CA ASN A 322 16.63 9.11 11.76
C ASN A 322 15.18 9.23 11.22
N PHE A 323 14.84 10.40 10.66
CA PHE A 323 13.50 10.67 10.12
C PHE A 323 13.60 11.42 8.80
N ILE A 324 12.81 10.99 7.82
CA ILE A 324 12.72 11.63 6.50
C ILE A 324 11.35 12.32 6.40
N LEU A 325 11.37 13.65 6.46
CA LEU A 325 10.17 14.48 6.35
C LEU A 325 9.82 14.77 4.89
N PRO A 326 8.53 14.86 4.54
CA PRO A 326 8.12 15.30 3.21
C PRO A 326 8.34 16.81 3.04
N SER A 327 8.71 17.21 1.83
CA SER A 327 8.50 18.55 1.31
C SER A 327 7.14 18.60 0.62
N ILE A 328 6.32 19.60 0.97
CA ILE A 328 4.98 19.81 0.44
C ILE A 328 4.98 21.11 -0.37
N GLN A 329 4.65 21.01 -1.65
CA GLN A 329 4.46 22.17 -2.52
C GLN A 329 3.01 22.23 -2.99
N THR A 330 2.45 23.43 -3.09
CA THR A 330 1.10 23.62 -3.64
C THR A 330 1.13 23.49 -5.16
N CYS A 331 0.08 22.90 -5.74
CA CYS A 331 -0.09 22.81 -7.19
C CYS A 331 -1.56 23.06 -7.57
N PRO A 332 -1.84 23.47 -8.82
CA PRO A 332 -3.21 23.62 -9.30
C PRO A 332 -3.99 22.31 -9.19
N CYS A 333 -5.25 22.38 -8.79
CA CYS A 333 -6.11 21.21 -8.74
C CYS A 333 -6.27 20.58 -10.13
N SER A 334 -6.32 19.26 -10.18
CA SER A 334 -6.65 18.49 -11.37
C SER A 334 -8.01 17.80 -11.22
N LEU A 335 -8.59 17.33 -12.33
CA LEU A 335 -9.82 16.51 -12.30
C LEU A 335 -9.67 15.24 -11.45
N GLU A 336 -8.44 14.80 -11.19
CA GLU A 336 -8.20 13.63 -10.33
C GLU A 336 -8.47 13.87 -8.86
N ASP A 337 -8.38 15.12 -8.43
CA ASP A 337 -8.48 15.53 -7.03
C ASP A 337 -9.93 15.46 -6.51
N PHE A 338 -10.89 15.53 -7.43
CA PHE A 338 -12.31 15.43 -7.16
C PHE A 338 -12.74 13.97 -7.11
N GLN A 339 -13.41 13.56 -6.03
CA GLN A 339 -13.92 12.19 -5.91
C GLN A 339 -15.16 12.06 -6.80
N TRP A 340 -15.16 11.07 -7.71
CA TRP A 340 -16.35 10.67 -8.45
C TRP A 340 -16.57 9.18 -8.22
N TYR A 341 -17.83 8.77 -8.26
CA TYR A 341 -18.20 7.42 -7.89
C TYR A 341 -18.96 6.75 -9.03
N HIS A 342 -18.53 5.54 -9.39
CA HIS A 342 -19.13 4.77 -10.49
C HIS A 342 -20.63 4.48 -10.29
N ARG A 343 -21.16 4.61 -9.07
CA ARG A 343 -22.60 4.59 -8.81
C ARG A 343 -23.18 5.99 -8.90
N ILE A 344 -24.17 6.16 -9.78
CA ILE A 344 -24.90 7.41 -10.08
C ILE A 344 -25.44 8.08 -8.79
N ASN A 345 -25.82 7.30 -7.78
CA ASN A 345 -26.38 7.80 -6.52
C ASN A 345 -25.32 8.32 -5.52
N LEU A 346 -24.02 8.14 -5.79
CA LEU A 346 -22.93 8.53 -4.90
C LEU A 346 -22.09 9.69 -5.46
N SER A 347 -22.02 9.85 -6.78
CA SER A 347 -21.59 11.11 -7.40
C SER A 347 -22.57 12.22 -7.03
N GLU A 348 -22.23 13.50 -7.27
CA GLU A 348 -23.26 14.54 -7.21
C GLU A 348 -24.48 14.03 -7.99
N PRO A 349 -25.70 14.04 -7.40
CA PRO A 349 -26.84 13.37 -7.99
C PRO A 349 -26.99 13.85 -9.43
N ASN A 350 -27.25 12.91 -10.33
CA ASN A 350 -27.41 13.12 -11.78
C ASN A 350 -26.10 13.23 -12.59
N TYR A 351 -24.94 12.93 -12.02
CA TYR A 351 -23.68 12.85 -12.77
C TYR A 351 -23.08 11.44 -12.77
N TYR A 352 -22.41 11.06 -13.85
CA TYR A 352 -21.69 9.78 -13.99
C TYR A 352 -20.29 9.98 -14.57
N PHE A 353 -19.42 9.02 -14.29
CA PHE A 353 -18.05 9.04 -14.79
C PHE A 353 -17.95 8.59 -16.25
N LYS A 354 -17.36 9.41 -17.11
CA LYS A 354 -17.03 9.06 -18.50
C LYS A 354 -15.74 9.75 -18.93
N ASN A 355 -14.74 8.97 -19.37
CA ASN A 355 -13.48 9.48 -19.93
C ASN A 355 -12.77 10.53 -19.06
N ASN A 356 -12.57 10.24 -17.76
CA ASN A 356 -11.97 11.19 -16.80
C ASN A 356 -12.80 12.44 -16.48
N LEU A 357 -14.02 12.56 -17.00
CA LEU A 357 -14.92 13.70 -16.76
C LEU A 357 -16.18 13.26 -16.01
N CYS A 358 -16.66 14.15 -15.13
CA CYS A 358 -18.00 14.05 -14.58
C CYS A 358 -19.00 14.57 -15.62
N THR A 359 -19.87 13.70 -16.10
CA THR A 359 -20.84 14.02 -17.15
C THR A 359 -22.25 13.97 -16.59
N LEU A 360 -23.05 14.99 -16.85
CA LEU A 360 -24.48 14.99 -16.49
C LEU A 360 -25.18 13.84 -17.22
N ASP A 361 -25.93 13.04 -16.46
CA ASP A 361 -26.81 12.02 -17.00
C ASP A 361 -27.98 12.67 -17.74
N LYS A 362 -28.00 12.52 -19.07
CA LYS A 362 -29.04 13.05 -19.95
C LYS A 362 -30.41 12.41 -19.74
N LEU A 363 -30.46 11.24 -19.09
CA LEU A 363 -31.70 10.56 -18.72
C LEU A 363 -32.21 10.99 -17.34
N SER A 364 -31.43 11.77 -16.58
CA SER A 364 -31.90 12.32 -15.32
C SER A 364 -32.99 13.36 -15.58
N THR A 365 -34.12 13.24 -14.88
CA THR A 365 -35.22 14.21 -14.92
C THR A 365 -34.90 15.46 -14.09
N PHE A 366 -33.62 15.71 -13.80
CA PHE A 366 -33.20 16.79 -12.93
C PHE A 366 -33.33 18.14 -13.63
N THR A 367 -34.35 18.87 -13.21
CA THR A 367 -34.44 20.32 -13.39
C THR A 367 -33.90 20.96 -12.13
N GLN A 368 -32.86 21.78 -12.27
CA GLN A 368 -32.24 22.53 -11.17
C GLN A 368 -33.32 23.42 -10.52
N ARG A 369 -33.91 22.95 -9.42
CA ARG A 369 -34.89 23.76 -8.68
C ARG A 369 -34.12 24.93 -8.08
N ALA A 370 -34.53 26.16 -8.42
CA ALA A 370 -34.06 27.36 -7.75
C ALA A 370 -34.35 27.22 -6.25
N LYS A 371 -33.35 26.85 -5.46
CA LYS A 371 -33.49 26.79 -4.01
C LYS A 371 -33.41 28.23 -3.50
N ILE A 372 -34.43 28.64 -2.76
CA ILE A 372 -34.44 29.91 -2.04
C ILE A 372 -34.02 29.57 -0.61
N CYS A 373 -32.89 30.10 -0.13
CA CYS A 373 -32.51 29.93 1.27
C CYS A 373 -33.54 30.67 2.14
N ARG A 374 -33.92 30.07 3.27
CA ARG A 374 -34.95 30.63 4.18
C ARG A 374 -34.63 32.05 4.67
N ASP A 375 -33.35 32.42 4.69
CA ASP A 375 -32.87 33.70 5.22
C ASP A 375 -32.46 34.70 4.12
N GLY A 376 -32.95 34.55 2.89
CA GLY A 376 -32.55 35.41 1.77
C GLY A 376 -31.13 35.17 1.24
N GLY A 377 -30.46 34.13 1.74
CA GLY A 377 -29.18 33.67 1.20
C GLY A 377 -29.28 33.21 -0.25
N ILE A 378 -28.21 33.39 -1.00
CA ILE A 378 -28.09 32.87 -2.36
C ILE A 378 -27.74 31.39 -2.24
N ALA A 379 -28.63 30.50 -2.69
CA ALA A 379 -28.29 29.09 -2.76
C ALA A 379 -27.15 28.89 -3.76
N LEU A 380 -26.08 28.21 -3.33
CA LEU A 380 -25.08 27.65 -4.23
C LEU A 380 -25.77 26.58 -5.09
N ASN A 381 -26.35 27.03 -6.20
CA ASN A 381 -27.12 26.18 -7.09
C ASN A 381 -26.21 25.43 -8.07
N GLU A 382 -25.00 25.91 -8.31
CA GLU A 382 -24.01 25.35 -9.23
C GLU A 382 -23.31 24.13 -8.58
N LEU A 383 -23.92 22.96 -8.75
CA LEU A 383 -23.23 21.69 -8.61
C LEU A 383 -22.73 21.31 -10.01
N ASP A 384 -21.47 21.64 -10.30
CA ASP A 384 -20.85 21.46 -11.62
C ASP A 384 -20.45 19.99 -11.89
N GLY A 385 -20.90 19.08 -11.01
CA GLY A 385 -20.52 17.67 -11.01
C GLY A 385 -19.21 17.37 -10.28
N TYR A 386 -18.58 18.33 -9.60
CA TYR A 386 -17.28 18.15 -8.92
C TYR A 386 -17.30 18.53 -7.44
#